data_AF-A0A0P7C119-F1
#
_entry.id   AF-A0A0P7C119-F1
#
_cell.length_a   1.000
_cell.length_b   1.000
_cell.length_c   1.000
_cell.angle_alpha   90.00
_cell.angle_beta   90.00
_cell.angle_gamma   90.00
#
_symmetry.space_group_name_H-M   'P 1'
#
loop_
_entity.id
_entity.type
_entity.pdbx_description
1 polymer ?
#
loop_
_entity_poly.entity_id
_entity_poly.type
_entity_poly.pdbx_seq_one_letter_code
_entity_poly.pdbx_strand_id
1 'polypeptide(L)'
;MHQKEEEEIPLNEEMDPGDDSDESVDSYRYVSTRQSRRWRTWLCLIVSLFGIILASGFTGAWISFAFLNLDQNCAAHTTQWSPLLDDVSIKYSFKPFDGNFMEESIYRRNASAEVDAAWEALGVDYRAGVISYEDGLASGLDSSFVQRADKYGGGFLVNVEGMHHLHCLNMVRKSLYFNFDHYKALGEHAFKNDGEIFRLHLTHCLDTIRQVLMCNVDTGVLGQVWVNPDEPIAFPDFNTKHMCKNYEDVREWAGKLQAPPNDEIPDDYLALPNGDVRPHTP
;
A
#
# COMPACT_ATOMS: atom_id res chain seq x y z
N MET A 1 -61.87 -58.29 49.23
CA MET A 1 -61.88 -59.07 50.48
C MET A 1 -61.79 -58.06 51.62
N HIS A 2 -62.84 -58.01 52.44
CA HIS A 2 -62.98 -57.17 53.63
C HIS A 2 -61.90 -57.48 54.68
N GLN A 3 -61.53 -56.47 55.47
CA GLN A 3 -61.83 -56.39 56.92
C GLN A 3 -61.30 -55.03 57.42
N LYS A 4 -62.15 -54.13 57.96
CA LYS A 4 -62.68 -54.08 59.35
C LYS A 4 -61.55 -53.81 60.36
N GLU A 5 -61.64 -52.91 61.33
CA GLU A 5 -62.69 -52.02 61.85
C GLU A 5 -62.07 -51.22 63.03
N GLU A 6 -62.89 -50.41 63.72
CA GLU A 6 -62.69 -49.74 65.03
C GLU A 6 -62.02 -48.35 64.97
N GLU A 7 -62.71 -47.18 65.10
CA GLU A 7 -63.92 -46.81 65.89
C GLU A 7 -63.71 -47.12 67.39
N GLU A 8 -63.61 -46.18 68.34
CA GLU A 8 -64.68 -45.29 68.81
C GLU A 8 -64.16 -44.47 70.05
N ILE A 9 -64.56 -43.19 70.16
CA ILE A 9 -65.27 -42.58 71.34
C ILE A 9 -64.48 -42.20 72.64
N PRO A 10 -64.81 -41.12 73.39
CA PRO A 10 -65.17 -39.76 72.97
C PRO A 10 -64.80 -38.67 74.04
N LEU A 11 -65.20 -37.43 73.73
CA LEU A 11 -65.92 -36.45 74.56
C LEU A 11 -65.58 -36.15 76.05
N ASN A 12 -65.49 -34.83 76.23
CA ASN A 12 -66.01 -33.96 77.31
C ASN A 12 -65.02 -33.61 78.44
N GLU A 13 -64.93 -32.36 78.89
CA GLU A 13 -65.93 -31.29 78.83
C GLU A 13 -65.25 -29.91 78.86
N GLU A 14 -65.89 -28.97 78.18
CA GLU A 14 -65.50 -27.58 77.94
C GLU A 14 -65.62 -26.68 79.17
N MET A 15 -64.79 -25.64 79.22
CA MET A 15 -65.24 -24.28 79.60
C MET A 15 -64.29 -23.23 78.98
N ASP A 16 -64.75 -22.56 77.93
CA ASP A 16 -64.16 -21.42 77.16
C ASP A 16 -64.74 -20.07 77.70
N PRO A 17 -64.38 -18.82 77.27
CA PRO A 17 -63.39 -18.36 76.27
C PRO A 17 -62.45 -17.20 76.67
N GLY A 18 -61.42 -16.98 75.83
CA GLY A 18 -60.71 -15.69 75.77
C GLY A 18 -59.46 -15.61 74.88
N ASP A 19 -59.65 -15.68 73.56
CA ASP A 19 -58.99 -14.87 72.50
C ASP A 19 -57.51 -15.06 72.09
N ASP A 20 -57.38 -15.45 70.82
CA ASP A 20 -56.31 -15.32 69.81
C ASP A 20 -54.95 -16.06 69.86
N SER A 21 -54.77 -16.84 68.79
CA SER A 21 -53.72 -17.77 68.36
C SER A 21 -52.46 -17.10 67.78
N ASP A 22 -51.28 -17.73 67.90
CA ASP A 22 -50.78 -18.62 66.83
C ASP A 22 -49.42 -19.28 67.15
N GLU A 23 -49.27 -20.49 66.61
CA GLU A 23 -48.28 -21.52 66.94
C GLU A 23 -46.86 -21.30 66.38
N SER A 24 -45.94 -21.96 67.08
CA SER A 24 -44.51 -22.09 66.84
C SER A 24 -44.14 -23.11 65.75
N VAL A 25 -43.17 -22.67 64.93
CA VAL A 25 -42.40 -23.35 63.88
C VAL A 25 -41.59 -24.55 64.39
N ASP A 26 -41.45 -25.62 63.59
CA ASP A 26 -40.18 -26.36 63.60
C ASP A 26 -39.72 -27.02 62.27
N SER A 27 -38.39 -26.92 62.12
CA SER A 27 -37.34 -27.38 61.20
C SER A 27 -37.59 -28.28 59.97
N TYR A 28 -36.94 -27.92 58.84
CA TYR A 28 -36.34 -28.88 57.90
C TYR A 28 -34.97 -28.38 57.34
N ARG A 29 -33.93 -29.14 57.72
CA ARG A 29 -32.60 -29.42 57.14
C ARG A 29 -32.01 -28.54 56.02
N TYR A 30 -30.84 -27.98 56.33
CA TYR A 30 -29.96 -27.15 55.51
C TYR A 30 -28.80 -27.96 54.88
N VAL A 31 -28.93 -28.46 53.64
CA VAL A 31 -27.78 -28.88 52.80
C VAL A 31 -28.13 -28.74 51.30
N SER A 32 -27.73 -27.65 50.65
CA SER A 32 -27.38 -27.58 49.19
C SER A 32 -26.97 -26.18 48.72
N THR A 33 -27.07 -25.14 49.56
CA THR A 33 -26.91 -23.74 49.11
C THR A 33 -25.47 -23.32 48.84
N ARG A 34 -24.46 -23.98 49.44
CA ARG A 34 -23.05 -23.56 49.35
C ARG A 34 -22.39 -23.98 48.03
N GLN A 35 -22.75 -25.13 47.46
CA GLN A 35 -22.20 -25.62 46.20
C GLN A 35 -22.83 -24.93 44.98
N SER A 36 -24.14 -24.62 45.03
CA SER A 36 -24.82 -23.85 43.98
C SER A 36 -24.36 -22.38 43.93
N ARG A 37 -24.06 -21.75 45.08
CA ARG A 37 -23.47 -20.39 45.14
C ARG A 37 -22.07 -20.32 44.54
N ARG A 38 -21.22 -21.33 44.80
CA ARG A 38 -19.89 -21.42 44.19
C ARG A 38 -20.01 -21.63 42.68
N TRP A 39 -20.86 -22.55 42.22
CA TRP A 39 -21.05 -22.78 40.79
C TRP A 39 -21.58 -21.54 40.05
N ARG A 40 -22.54 -20.80 40.63
CA ARG A 40 -23.03 -19.53 40.07
C ARG A 40 -21.95 -18.46 39.99
N THR A 41 -21.10 -18.34 41.01
CA THR A 41 -19.99 -17.36 40.99
C THR A 41 -18.92 -17.72 39.95
N TRP A 42 -18.54 -18.98 39.82
CA TRP A 42 -17.64 -19.44 38.75
C TRP A 42 -18.24 -19.25 37.35
N LEU A 43 -19.53 -19.53 37.16
CA LEU A 43 -20.23 -19.29 35.89
C LEU A 43 -20.23 -17.80 35.53
N CYS A 44 -20.52 -16.90 36.48
CA CYS A 44 -20.46 -15.45 36.28
C CYS A 44 -19.04 -14.98 35.93
N LEU A 45 -18.00 -15.53 36.57
CA LEU A 45 -16.61 -15.20 36.24
C LEU A 45 -16.24 -15.66 34.83
N ILE A 46 -16.64 -16.87 34.44
CA ILE A 46 -16.40 -17.41 33.09
C ILE A 46 -17.13 -16.57 32.03
N VAL A 47 -18.40 -16.24 32.25
CA VAL A 47 -19.19 -15.41 31.32
C VAL A 47 -18.60 -13.99 31.23
N SER A 48 -18.15 -13.41 32.35
CA SER A 48 -17.51 -12.10 32.35
C SER A 48 -16.18 -12.12 31.61
N LEU A 49 -15.35 -13.14 31.83
CA LEU A 49 -14.09 -13.34 31.13
C LEU A 49 -14.33 -13.50 29.62
N PHE A 50 -15.31 -14.31 29.24
CA PHE A 50 -15.68 -14.52 27.84
C PHE A 50 -16.22 -13.23 27.19
N GLY A 51 -17.03 -12.46 27.93
CA GLY A 51 -17.49 -11.14 27.50
C GLY A 51 -16.36 -10.14 27.29
N ILE A 52 -15.36 -10.11 28.17
CA ILE A 52 -14.16 -9.28 28.03
C ILE A 52 -13.34 -9.71 26.80
N ILE A 53 -13.15 -11.02 26.60
CA ILE A 53 -12.43 -11.55 25.44
C ILE A 53 -13.13 -11.13 24.14
N LEU A 54 -14.44 -11.33 24.05
CA LEU A 54 -15.22 -10.91 22.87
C LEU A 54 -15.15 -9.40 22.66
N ALA A 55 -15.36 -8.59 23.71
CA ALA A 55 -15.28 -7.13 23.62
C ALA A 55 -13.90 -6.67 23.16
N SER A 56 -12.82 -7.28 23.67
CA SER A 56 -11.44 -6.99 23.25
C SER A 56 -11.17 -7.39 21.80
N GLY A 57 -11.71 -8.52 21.34
CA GLY A 57 -11.61 -8.96 19.95
C GLY A 57 -12.37 -8.03 19.00
N PHE A 58 -13.58 -7.63 19.37
CA PHE A 58 -14.39 -6.69 18.59
C PHE A 58 -13.76 -5.29 18.54
N THR A 59 -13.23 -4.78 19.65
CA THR A 59 -12.52 -3.49 19.67
C THR A 59 -11.23 -3.55 18.87
N GLY A 60 -10.44 -4.63 18.97
CA GLY A 60 -9.23 -4.82 18.16
C GLY A 60 -9.53 -4.90 16.66
N ALA A 61 -10.59 -5.63 16.27
CA ALA A 61 -11.04 -5.71 14.88
C ALA A 61 -11.57 -4.36 14.37
N TRP A 62 -12.34 -3.64 15.19
CA TRP A 62 -12.86 -2.32 14.86
C TRP A 62 -11.74 -1.28 14.71
N ILE A 63 -10.75 -1.26 15.62
CA ILE A 63 -9.58 -0.39 15.52
C ILE A 63 -8.77 -0.75 14.26
N SER A 64 -8.52 -2.04 14.01
CA SER A 64 -7.80 -2.45 12.80
C SER A 64 -8.54 -2.00 11.53
N PHE A 65 -9.85 -2.20 11.45
CA PHE A 65 -10.63 -1.81 10.28
C PHE A 65 -10.76 -0.28 10.14
N ALA A 66 -10.87 0.44 11.25
CA ALA A 66 -11.03 1.89 11.26
C ALA A 66 -9.72 2.65 11.02
N PHE A 67 -8.57 2.07 11.38
CA PHE A 67 -7.27 2.76 11.35
C PHE A 67 -6.24 2.17 10.37
N LEU A 68 -6.48 1.01 9.75
CA LEU A 68 -5.59 0.51 8.69
C LEU A 68 -5.87 1.22 7.36
N ASN A 69 -5.41 2.47 7.25
CA ASN A 69 -5.22 3.10 5.95
C ASN A 69 -3.96 2.52 5.30
N LEU A 70 -4.07 1.30 4.75
CA LEU A 70 -2.92 0.58 4.18
C LEU A 70 -2.21 1.42 3.13
N ASP A 71 -2.96 2.14 2.28
CA ASP A 71 -2.40 3.00 1.25
C ASP A 71 -1.47 4.06 1.85
N GLN A 72 -1.92 4.82 2.86
CA GLN A 72 -1.07 5.85 3.46
C GLN A 72 0.13 5.27 4.20
N ASN A 73 -0.03 4.15 4.89
CA ASN A 73 1.09 3.48 5.55
C ASN A 73 2.11 2.98 4.52
N CYS A 74 1.66 2.36 3.42
CA CYS A 74 2.53 1.93 2.34
C CYS A 74 3.26 3.12 1.72
N ALA A 75 2.55 4.20 1.38
CA ALA A 75 3.16 5.41 0.84
C ALA A 75 4.26 5.96 1.76
N ALA A 76 3.98 6.10 3.06
CA ALA A 76 4.96 6.59 4.03
C ALA A 76 6.18 5.66 4.21
N HIS A 77 6.04 4.36 3.95
CA HIS A 77 7.12 3.38 4.12
C HIS A 77 7.90 3.08 2.83
N THR A 78 7.39 3.44 1.65
CA THR A 78 8.01 3.09 0.36
C THR A 78 8.62 4.29 -0.36
N THR A 79 8.65 5.46 0.26
CA THR A 79 9.20 6.68 -0.34
C THR A 79 9.90 7.55 0.71
N GLN A 80 10.68 8.53 0.26
CA GLN A 80 11.21 9.57 1.12
C GLN A 80 10.06 10.51 1.51
N TRP A 81 10.00 10.93 2.78
CA TRP A 81 8.96 11.84 3.23
C TRP A 81 9.03 13.18 2.49
N SER A 82 7.86 13.73 2.18
CA SER A 82 7.68 15.09 1.67
C SER A 82 6.28 15.58 2.08
N PRO A 83 6.00 16.89 2.04
CA PRO A 83 4.67 17.42 2.37
C PRO A 83 3.56 16.88 1.45
N LEU A 84 3.91 16.32 0.28
CA LEU A 84 2.94 15.69 -0.62
C LEU A 84 2.19 14.55 0.07
N LEU A 85 2.84 13.79 0.95
CA LEU A 85 2.21 12.68 1.66
C LEU A 85 1.12 13.12 2.65
N ASP A 86 1.20 14.36 3.14
CA ASP A 86 0.21 14.95 4.03
C ASP A 86 -0.91 15.65 3.25
N ASP A 87 -0.55 16.35 2.16
CA ASP A 87 -1.48 17.11 1.34
C ASP A 87 -2.33 16.24 0.40
N VAL A 88 -1.84 15.05 0.04
CA VAL A 88 -2.48 14.16 -0.93
C VAL A 88 -2.79 12.81 -0.31
N SER A 89 -4.06 12.38 -0.44
CA SER A 89 -4.45 11.02 -0.07
C SER A 89 -3.95 10.02 -1.11
N ILE A 90 -2.79 9.38 -0.86
CA ILE A 90 -2.25 8.37 -1.77
C ILE A 90 -3.16 7.14 -1.79
N LYS A 91 -3.42 6.61 -2.99
CA LYS A 91 -4.28 5.45 -3.24
C LYS A 91 -3.62 4.49 -4.23
N TYR A 92 -3.66 3.20 -3.92
CA TYR A 92 -3.15 2.16 -4.80
C TYR A 92 -4.31 1.45 -5.51
N SER A 93 -4.17 1.25 -6.82
CA SER A 93 -5.14 0.49 -7.61
C SER A 93 -4.41 -0.24 -8.73
N PHE A 94 -4.94 -1.41 -9.11
CA PHE A 94 -4.43 -2.13 -10.27
C PHE A 94 -4.73 -1.32 -11.54
N LYS A 95 -3.68 -1.05 -12.33
CA LYS A 95 -3.79 -0.43 -13.64
C LYS A 95 -3.25 -1.38 -14.69
N PRO A 96 -4.04 -1.72 -15.73
CA PRO A 96 -3.49 -2.44 -16.87
C PRO A 96 -2.51 -1.52 -17.60
N PHE A 97 -1.34 -2.05 -17.93
CA PHE A 97 -0.39 -1.34 -18.78
C PHE A 97 -0.76 -1.58 -20.24
N ASP A 98 -0.71 -0.53 -21.04
CA ASP A 98 -0.81 -0.65 -22.48
C ASP A 98 0.55 -1.10 -23.02
N GLY A 99 0.65 -2.41 -23.29
CA GLY A 99 1.86 -3.07 -23.75
C GLY A 99 1.90 -3.31 -25.26
N ASN A 100 0.90 -2.85 -26.04
CA ASN A 100 0.73 -3.26 -27.44
C ASN A 100 1.98 -2.99 -28.27
N PHE A 101 2.65 -4.03 -28.78
CA PHE A 101 3.87 -3.82 -29.53
C PHE A 101 3.63 -3.10 -30.87
N MET A 102 2.54 -3.41 -31.56
CA MET A 102 2.26 -2.94 -32.92
C MET A 102 1.42 -1.67 -32.97
N GLU A 103 0.50 -1.49 -32.02
CA GLU A 103 -0.38 -0.32 -31.95
C GLU A 103 0.24 0.76 -31.05
N GLU A 104 0.30 1.99 -31.56
CA GLU A 104 0.98 3.07 -30.86
C GLU A 104 0.03 4.00 -30.11
N SER A 105 0.33 4.19 -28.82
CA SER A 105 -0.19 5.29 -28.03
C SER A 105 0.35 6.63 -28.54
N ILE A 106 -0.28 7.75 -28.15
CA ILE A 106 0.22 9.10 -28.52
C ILE A 106 1.67 9.33 -28.10
N TYR A 107 2.11 8.72 -26.99
CA TYR A 107 3.45 8.88 -26.43
C TYR A 107 4.55 8.18 -27.25
N ARG A 108 4.16 7.26 -28.14
CA ARG A 108 5.06 6.42 -28.95
C ARG A 108 5.25 6.89 -30.38
N ARG A 109 4.37 7.78 -30.84
CA ARG A 109 4.39 8.29 -32.21
C ARG A 109 5.63 9.14 -32.48
N ASN A 110 5.91 9.33 -33.77
CA ASN A 110 6.94 10.25 -34.24
C ASN A 110 6.72 11.67 -33.70
N ALA A 111 7.82 12.42 -33.57
CA ALA A 111 7.79 13.77 -33.03
C ALA A 111 6.78 14.65 -33.79
N SER A 112 5.87 15.27 -33.04
CA SER A 112 4.89 16.23 -33.51
C SER A 112 4.48 17.13 -32.35
N ALA A 113 3.81 18.25 -32.64
CA ALA A 113 3.31 19.15 -31.62
C ALA A 113 2.31 18.46 -30.67
N GLU A 114 1.51 17.53 -31.18
CA GLU A 114 0.56 16.75 -30.38
C GLU A 114 1.27 15.78 -29.44
N VAL A 115 2.36 15.14 -29.89
CA VAL A 115 3.17 14.27 -29.03
C VAL A 115 3.83 15.10 -27.93
N ASP A 116 4.42 16.23 -28.27
CA ASP A 116 5.06 17.10 -27.28
C ASP A 116 4.05 17.63 -26.26
N ALA A 117 2.88 18.09 -26.70
CA ALA A 117 1.79 18.50 -25.81
C ALA A 117 1.30 17.37 -24.89
N ALA A 118 1.24 16.13 -25.39
CA ALA A 118 0.87 14.98 -24.58
C ALA A 118 1.91 14.71 -23.47
N TRP A 119 3.21 14.80 -23.80
CA TRP A 119 4.28 14.66 -22.82
C TRP A 119 4.29 15.83 -21.81
N GLU A 120 4.10 17.07 -22.27
CA GLU A 120 3.97 18.25 -21.42
C GLU A 120 2.83 18.11 -20.40
N ALA A 121 1.70 17.55 -20.81
CA ALA A 121 0.56 17.29 -19.93
C ALA A 121 0.85 16.28 -18.79
N LEU A 122 1.94 15.52 -18.88
CA LEU A 122 2.40 14.64 -17.80
C LEU A 122 3.20 15.39 -16.72
N GLY A 123 3.46 16.69 -16.90
CA GLY A 123 4.21 17.51 -15.94
C GLY A 123 5.72 17.51 -16.15
N VAL A 124 6.20 17.05 -17.31
CA VAL A 124 7.65 16.96 -17.63
C VAL A 124 8.38 18.30 -17.63
N ASP A 125 7.67 19.42 -17.72
CA ASP A 125 8.26 20.77 -17.72
C ASP A 125 7.69 21.64 -16.58
N TYR A 126 7.24 21.01 -15.49
CA TYR A 126 6.82 21.74 -14.29
C TYR A 126 7.98 22.50 -13.66
N ARG A 127 7.70 23.75 -13.29
CA ARG A 127 8.66 24.63 -12.62
C ARG A 127 8.80 24.24 -11.15
N ALA A 128 9.88 24.70 -10.53
CA ALA A 128 10.05 24.56 -9.09
C ALA A 128 8.90 25.23 -8.32
N GLY A 129 8.39 24.53 -7.31
CA GLY A 129 7.49 25.04 -6.30
C GLY A 129 8.25 25.58 -5.09
N VAL A 130 7.49 25.96 -4.05
CA VAL A 130 8.04 26.41 -2.77
C VAL A 130 7.39 25.60 -1.65
N ILE A 131 8.19 25.00 -0.79
CA ILE A 131 7.73 24.34 0.45
C ILE A 131 8.23 25.12 1.66
N SER A 132 7.59 24.91 2.82
CA SER A 132 8.01 25.60 4.04
C SER A 132 9.44 25.19 4.43
N TYR A 133 10.08 26.00 5.29
CA TYR A 133 11.40 25.64 5.81
C TYR A 133 11.35 24.34 6.62
N GLU A 134 10.30 24.11 7.40
CA GLU A 134 10.12 22.90 8.20
C GLU A 134 9.96 21.66 7.30
N ASP A 135 9.13 21.77 6.26
CA ASP A 135 8.90 20.68 5.31
C ASP A 135 10.18 20.36 4.52
N GLY A 136 10.98 21.37 4.18
CA GLY A 136 12.26 21.14 3.51
C GLY A 136 13.22 20.34 4.39
N LEU A 137 13.36 20.71 5.67
CA LEU A 137 14.19 19.96 6.61
C LEU A 137 13.69 18.52 6.80
N ALA A 138 12.39 18.33 6.96
CA ALA A 138 11.78 17.00 7.10
C ALA A 138 11.91 16.16 5.82
N SER A 139 11.95 16.80 4.64
CA SER A 139 12.20 16.14 3.35
C SER A 139 13.69 15.77 3.15
N GLY A 140 14.58 16.20 4.04
CA GLY A 140 16.01 15.89 3.98
C GLY A 140 16.87 16.99 3.34
N LEU A 141 16.33 18.18 3.12
CA LEU A 141 17.09 19.37 2.73
C LEU A 141 17.74 20.02 3.97
N ASP A 142 18.71 20.91 3.74
CA ASP A 142 19.33 21.71 4.80
C ASP A 142 19.54 23.17 4.38
N SER A 143 20.11 23.98 5.27
CA SER A 143 20.29 25.42 5.04
C SER A 143 21.19 25.78 3.85
N SER A 144 21.96 24.84 3.29
CA SER A 144 22.79 25.06 2.09
C SER A 144 21.95 25.14 0.81
N PHE A 145 20.73 24.64 0.84
CA PHE A 145 19.81 24.69 -0.30
C PHE A 145 19.24 26.10 -0.51
N VAL A 146 18.94 26.39 -1.77
CA VAL A 146 18.38 27.66 -2.24
C VAL A 146 17.01 27.89 -1.61
N GLN A 147 16.87 29.06 -1.01
CA GLN A 147 15.64 29.49 -0.34
C GLN A 147 15.06 30.73 -1.00
N ARG A 148 13.73 30.82 -0.99
CA ARG A 148 13.00 32.03 -1.33
C ARG A 148 13.24 33.08 -0.26
N ALA A 149 13.45 34.33 -0.66
CA ALA A 149 13.71 35.42 0.29
C ALA A 149 12.52 35.66 1.26
N ASP A 150 12.82 35.98 2.52
CA ASP A 150 11.84 36.16 3.60
C ASP A 150 10.73 37.17 3.29
N LYS A 151 11.06 38.27 2.59
CA LYS A 151 10.07 39.28 2.15
C LYS A 151 8.97 38.71 1.25
N TYR A 152 9.17 37.52 0.70
CA TYR A 152 8.19 36.78 -0.10
C TYR A 152 7.64 35.55 0.62
N GLY A 153 7.93 35.35 1.91
CA GLY A 153 7.40 34.26 2.73
C GLY A 153 8.37 33.13 3.04
N GLY A 154 9.63 33.20 2.59
CA GLY A 154 10.62 32.15 2.88
C GLY A 154 10.35 30.81 2.18
N GLY A 155 11.11 29.79 2.56
CA GLY A 155 10.91 28.40 2.12
C GLY A 155 11.90 27.92 1.06
N PHE A 156 11.94 26.61 0.83
CA PHE A 156 12.85 25.97 -0.12
C PHE A 156 12.26 25.92 -1.53
N LEU A 157 13.09 26.16 -2.54
CA LEU A 157 12.71 25.91 -3.93
C LEU A 157 12.92 24.44 -4.27
N VAL A 158 11.86 23.76 -4.69
CA VAL A 158 11.89 22.30 -4.91
C VAL A 158 11.12 21.87 -6.15
N ASN A 159 11.52 20.74 -6.72
CA ASN A 159 10.75 20.00 -7.73
C ASN A 159 10.30 18.65 -7.16
N VAL A 160 9.15 18.14 -7.62
CA VAL A 160 8.68 16.80 -7.26
C VAL A 160 9.46 15.76 -8.09
N GLU A 161 10.03 14.77 -7.41
CA GLU A 161 10.92 13.76 -8.01
C GLU A 161 10.27 13.00 -9.16
N GLY A 162 9.03 12.55 -8.99
CA GLY A 162 8.30 11.84 -10.04
C GLY A 162 8.15 12.63 -11.34
N MET A 163 8.02 13.96 -11.25
CA MET A 163 7.96 14.83 -12.44
C MET A 163 9.34 14.96 -13.09
N HIS A 164 10.39 15.04 -12.27
CA HIS A 164 11.77 15.07 -12.76
C HIS A 164 12.17 13.76 -13.45
N HIS A 165 11.74 12.60 -12.95
CA HIS A 165 11.95 11.31 -13.62
C HIS A 165 11.31 11.29 -15.03
N LEU A 166 10.08 11.78 -15.16
CA LEU A 166 9.39 11.88 -16.45
C LEU A 166 10.05 12.91 -17.39
N HIS A 167 10.54 14.04 -16.85
CA HIS A 167 11.35 15.01 -17.58
C HIS A 167 12.59 14.35 -18.21
N CYS A 168 13.37 13.63 -17.39
CA CYS A 168 14.56 12.92 -17.83
C CYS A 168 14.25 11.88 -18.92
N LEU A 169 13.16 11.12 -18.77
CA LEU A 169 12.72 10.18 -19.79
C LEU A 169 12.35 10.87 -21.11
N ASN A 170 11.67 12.03 -21.06
CA ASN A 170 11.34 12.81 -22.25
C ASN A 170 12.60 13.41 -22.92
N MET A 171 13.60 13.81 -22.13
CA MET A 171 14.90 14.25 -22.67
C MET A 171 15.62 13.11 -23.40
N VAL A 172 15.61 11.90 -22.83
CA VAL A 172 16.12 10.69 -23.47
C VAL A 172 15.40 10.41 -24.80
N ARG A 173 14.06 10.46 -24.81
CA ARG A 173 13.25 10.32 -26.03
C ARG A 173 13.70 11.26 -27.14
N LYS A 174 14.06 12.50 -26.79
CA LYS A 174 14.43 13.54 -27.76
C LYS A 174 15.89 13.47 -28.24
N SER A 175 16.80 12.71 -27.59
CA SER A 175 18.25 13.05 -27.69
C SER A 175 19.28 11.92 -27.87
N LEU A 176 18.97 10.62 -27.66
CA LEU A 176 20.01 9.56 -27.64
C LEU A 176 20.49 9.08 -29.04
N TYR A 177 21.23 9.91 -29.78
CA TYR A 177 21.79 9.52 -31.10
C TYR A 177 23.27 9.09 -31.07
N PHE A 178 24.07 9.58 -30.11
CA PHE A 178 25.55 9.48 -30.14
C PHE A 178 26.13 8.07 -29.94
N ASN A 179 25.36 7.13 -29.37
CA ASN A 179 25.79 5.73 -29.20
C ASN A 179 25.22 4.79 -30.28
N PHE A 180 24.32 5.28 -31.14
CA PHE A 180 23.51 4.44 -32.01
C PHE A 180 24.36 3.64 -33.00
N ASP A 181 25.28 4.28 -33.69
CA ASP A 181 26.10 3.64 -34.75
C ASP A 181 26.93 2.47 -34.20
N HIS A 182 27.46 2.60 -32.98
CA HIS A 182 28.24 1.55 -32.33
C HIS A 182 27.38 0.31 -32.07
N TYR A 183 26.25 0.47 -31.37
CA TYR A 183 25.39 -0.68 -31.04
C TYR A 183 24.69 -1.25 -32.27
N LYS A 184 24.39 -0.41 -33.27
CA LYS A 184 23.85 -0.89 -34.54
C LYS A 184 24.86 -1.74 -35.30
N ALA A 185 26.14 -1.37 -35.28
CA ALA A 185 27.21 -2.16 -35.90
C ALA A 185 27.44 -3.51 -35.21
N LEU A 186 27.21 -3.63 -33.90
CA LEU A 186 27.28 -4.92 -33.18
C LEU A 186 26.18 -5.89 -33.62
N GLY A 187 24.99 -5.39 -33.98
CA GLY A 187 23.90 -6.22 -34.51
C GLY A 187 23.38 -7.26 -33.52
N GLU A 188 23.42 -6.96 -32.22
CA GLU A 188 22.98 -7.86 -31.14
C GLU A 188 21.57 -7.52 -30.67
N HIS A 189 20.85 -8.53 -30.15
CA HIS A 189 19.51 -8.37 -29.57
C HIS A 189 18.56 -7.54 -30.45
N ALA A 190 17.97 -6.47 -29.89
CA ALA A 190 17.04 -5.58 -30.59
C ALA A 190 17.70 -4.83 -31.77
N PHE A 191 19.02 -4.66 -31.78
CA PHE A 191 19.75 -3.98 -32.87
C PHE A 191 19.86 -4.81 -34.15
N LYS A 192 19.42 -6.08 -34.13
CA LYS A 192 19.16 -6.88 -35.34
C LYS A 192 18.01 -6.34 -36.17
N ASN A 193 17.07 -5.62 -35.53
CA ASN A 193 15.94 -5.02 -36.22
C ASN A 193 16.37 -3.78 -37.01
N ASP A 194 15.70 -3.54 -38.14
CA ASP A 194 15.91 -2.36 -38.99
C ASP A 194 14.64 -1.51 -39.09
N GLY A 195 14.84 -0.24 -39.46
CA GLY A 195 13.78 0.69 -39.80
C GLY A 195 12.67 0.76 -38.76
N GLU A 196 11.45 0.47 -39.20
CA GLU A 196 10.24 0.67 -38.40
C GLU A 196 10.13 -0.29 -37.22
N ILE A 197 10.60 -1.54 -37.34
CA ILE A 197 10.55 -2.50 -36.23
C ILE A 197 11.46 -2.07 -35.09
N PHE A 198 12.64 -1.53 -35.42
CA PHE A 198 13.54 -1.00 -34.41
C PHE A 198 12.93 0.22 -33.70
N ARG A 199 12.28 1.11 -34.46
CA ARG A 199 11.55 2.25 -33.90
C ARG A 199 10.44 1.81 -32.94
N LEU A 200 9.59 0.87 -33.34
CA LEU A 200 8.52 0.33 -32.51
C LEU A 200 9.07 -0.31 -31.22
N HIS A 201 10.18 -1.04 -31.31
CA HIS A 201 10.84 -1.62 -30.14
C HIS A 201 11.30 -0.54 -29.16
N LEU A 202 12.01 0.49 -29.65
CA LEU A 202 12.50 1.57 -28.79
C LEU A 202 11.36 2.36 -28.16
N THR A 203 10.33 2.71 -28.93
CA THR A 203 9.21 3.51 -28.40
C THR A 203 8.36 2.67 -27.44
N HIS A 204 8.21 1.37 -27.66
CA HIS A 204 7.58 0.45 -26.71
C HIS A 204 8.35 0.38 -25.37
N CYS A 205 9.69 0.25 -25.41
CA CYS A 205 10.51 0.25 -24.18
C CYS A 205 10.39 1.59 -23.44
N LEU A 206 10.47 2.71 -24.16
CA LEU A 206 10.31 4.04 -23.60
C LEU A 206 8.94 4.21 -22.91
N ASP A 207 7.86 3.77 -23.57
CA ASP A 207 6.50 3.89 -23.04
C ASP A 207 6.27 2.96 -21.85
N THR A 208 6.90 1.78 -21.83
CA THR A 208 6.89 0.88 -20.68
C THR A 208 7.54 1.53 -19.46
N ILE A 209 8.70 2.17 -19.62
CA ILE A 209 9.36 2.90 -18.53
C ILE A 209 8.50 4.08 -18.08
N ARG A 210 7.90 4.84 -19.01
CA ARG A 210 6.97 5.93 -18.69
C ARG A 210 5.82 5.44 -17.81
N GLN A 211 5.20 4.31 -18.17
CA GLN A 211 4.11 3.72 -17.38
C GLN A 211 4.57 3.27 -15.99
N VAL A 212 5.76 2.67 -15.87
CA VAL A 212 6.34 2.31 -14.55
C VAL A 212 6.57 3.55 -13.68
N LEU A 213 7.13 4.62 -14.24
CA LEU A 213 7.40 5.87 -13.52
C LEU A 213 6.10 6.56 -13.07
N MET A 214 5.03 6.47 -13.84
CA MET A 214 3.71 6.97 -13.43
C MET A 214 3.04 6.06 -12.39
N CYS A 215 3.19 4.74 -12.53
CA CYS A 215 2.62 3.75 -11.62
C CYS A 215 3.31 3.77 -10.23
N ASN A 216 4.59 4.13 -10.19
CA ASN A 216 5.41 4.24 -8.99
C ASN A 216 5.95 5.66 -8.87
N VAL A 217 5.07 6.65 -9.04
CA VAL A 217 5.44 8.07 -9.02
C VAL A 217 6.13 8.40 -7.70
N ASP A 218 7.36 8.92 -7.79
CA ASP A 218 8.13 9.32 -6.62
C ASP A 218 7.53 10.62 -6.04
N THR A 219 7.07 10.53 -4.79
CA THR A 219 6.46 11.63 -4.05
C THR A 219 7.48 12.51 -3.33
N GLY A 220 8.76 12.15 -3.36
CA GLY A 220 9.85 12.95 -2.81
C GLY A 220 10.04 14.27 -3.54
N VAL A 221 10.93 15.10 -3.00
CA VAL A 221 11.30 16.39 -3.59
C VAL A 221 12.81 16.53 -3.69
N LEU A 222 13.26 17.19 -4.75
CA LEU A 222 14.66 17.61 -4.91
C LEU A 222 14.76 19.14 -4.81
N GLY A 223 15.84 19.62 -4.19
CA GLY A 223 16.11 21.05 -4.02
C GLY A 223 17.15 21.56 -5.01
N GLN A 224 17.49 22.85 -4.87
CA GLN A 224 18.58 23.49 -5.59
C GLN A 224 19.68 23.91 -4.63
N VAL A 225 20.93 23.91 -5.07
CA VAL A 225 22.09 24.42 -4.32
C VAL A 225 22.75 25.57 -5.08
N TRP A 226 23.45 26.43 -4.35
CA TRP A 226 24.28 27.46 -4.97
C TRP A 226 25.58 26.84 -5.47
N VAL A 227 25.86 26.99 -6.76
CA VAL A 227 27.13 26.61 -7.38
C VAL A 227 27.85 27.85 -7.89
N ASN A 228 29.13 27.69 -8.23
CA ASN A 228 30.01 28.75 -8.73
C ASN A 228 30.21 29.91 -7.71
N PRO A 229 31.19 29.80 -6.79
CA PRO A 229 31.36 30.76 -5.69
C PRO A 229 31.52 32.23 -6.11
N ASP A 230 32.13 32.48 -7.28
CA ASP A 230 32.41 33.84 -7.77
C ASP A 230 31.18 34.50 -8.41
N GLU A 231 30.29 33.70 -9.00
CA GLU A 231 29.01 34.14 -9.58
C GLU A 231 27.95 33.08 -9.26
N PRO A 232 27.32 33.16 -8.06
CA PRO A 232 26.42 32.12 -7.58
C PRO A 232 25.21 31.93 -8.49
N ILE A 233 25.03 30.69 -8.95
CA ILE A 233 23.90 30.27 -9.77
C ILE A 233 23.20 29.11 -9.05
N ALA A 234 21.88 29.10 -9.04
CA ALA A 234 21.09 28.00 -8.51
C ALA A 234 21.14 26.80 -9.48
N PHE A 235 21.46 25.61 -8.98
CA PHE A 235 21.48 24.38 -9.76
C PHE A 235 20.76 23.26 -9.00
N PRO A 236 19.92 22.44 -9.65
CA PRO A 236 19.27 21.30 -8.99
C PRO A 236 20.30 20.31 -8.43
N ASP A 237 20.14 19.89 -7.18
CA ASP A 237 20.93 18.80 -6.62
C ASP A 237 20.20 17.48 -6.84
N PHE A 238 20.77 16.62 -7.68
CA PHE A 238 20.22 15.32 -8.02
C PHE A 238 20.68 14.20 -7.07
N ASN A 239 21.48 14.52 -6.04
CA ASN A 239 21.95 13.55 -5.05
C ASN A 239 20.92 13.35 -3.93
N THR A 240 19.75 12.83 -4.26
CA THR A 240 18.64 12.63 -3.31
C THR A 240 18.61 11.22 -2.74
N LYS A 241 17.89 11.05 -1.63
CA LYS A 241 17.73 9.76 -0.94
C LYS A 241 16.41 9.14 -1.35
N HIS A 242 16.43 7.85 -1.66
CA HIS A 242 15.24 7.08 -2.02
C HIS A 242 15.12 5.82 -1.18
N MET A 243 13.88 5.38 -0.96
CA MET A 243 13.58 4.09 -0.37
C MET A 243 13.57 3.02 -1.46
N CYS A 244 14.59 2.16 -1.47
CA CYS A 244 14.75 1.14 -2.51
C CYS A 244 14.39 -0.26 -2.02
N LYS A 245 13.92 -1.10 -2.93
CA LYS A 245 13.85 -2.56 -2.72
C LYS A 245 15.25 -3.15 -2.70
N ASN A 246 15.39 -4.36 -2.15
CA ASN A 246 16.63 -5.14 -2.15
C ASN A 246 17.02 -5.62 -3.56
N TYR A 247 17.52 -4.70 -4.38
CA TYR A 247 17.81 -4.92 -5.81
C TYR A 247 18.71 -6.13 -6.05
N GLU A 248 19.76 -6.31 -5.24
CA GLU A 248 20.71 -7.40 -5.43
C GLU A 248 20.07 -8.77 -5.24
N ASP A 249 19.26 -8.95 -4.20
CA ASP A 249 18.57 -10.22 -3.95
C ASP A 249 17.57 -10.54 -5.07
N VAL A 250 16.85 -9.53 -5.55
CA VAL A 250 15.92 -9.66 -6.68
C VAL A 250 16.66 -10.03 -7.96
N ARG A 251 17.79 -9.37 -8.25
CA ARG A 251 18.65 -9.64 -9.41
C ARG A 251 19.21 -11.06 -9.35
N GLU A 252 19.70 -11.49 -8.19
CA GLU A 252 20.24 -12.83 -7.99
C GLU A 252 19.15 -13.91 -8.18
N TRP A 253 17.96 -13.70 -7.62
CA TRP A 253 16.83 -14.59 -7.82
C TRP A 253 16.44 -14.70 -9.30
N ALA A 254 16.38 -13.57 -10.02
CA ALA A 254 16.08 -13.55 -11.45
C ALA A 254 17.15 -14.26 -12.29
N GLY A 255 18.43 -14.09 -11.94
CA GLY A 255 19.55 -14.78 -12.60
C GLY A 255 19.45 -16.30 -12.48
N LYS A 256 19.00 -16.82 -11.34
CA LYS A 256 18.82 -18.27 -11.13
C LYS A 256 17.63 -18.86 -11.88
N LEU A 257 16.67 -18.03 -12.30
CA LEU A 257 15.44 -18.46 -12.98
C LEU A 257 15.59 -18.57 -14.50
N GLN A 258 16.73 -18.14 -15.06
CA GLN A 258 16.92 -18.12 -16.50
C GLN A 258 16.77 -19.52 -17.11
N ALA A 259 16.05 -19.58 -18.25
CA ALA A 259 16.08 -20.75 -19.11
C ALA A 259 17.51 -20.98 -19.63
N PRO A 260 17.84 -22.20 -20.10
CA PRO A 260 19.11 -22.45 -20.76
C PRO A 260 19.37 -21.45 -21.91
N PRO A 261 20.64 -21.21 -22.26
CA PRO A 261 20.99 -20.44 -23.45
C PRO A 261 20.26 -20.95 -24.69
N ASN A 262 19.90 -20.05 -25.61
CA ASN A 262 19.08 -20.39 -26.79
C ASN A 262 19.70 -21.51 -27.66
N ASP A 263 21.02 -21.65 -27.67
CA ASP A 263 21.77 -22.70 -28.37
C ASP A 263 21.77 -24.06 -27.65
N GLU A 264 21.33 -24.10 -26.40
CA GLU A 264 21.18 -25.32 -25.58
C GLU A 264 19.71 -25.78 -25.44
N ILE A 265 18.76 -24.97 -25.91
CA ILE A 265 17.32 -25.29 -25.84
C ILE A 265 16.96 -26.31 -26.94
N PRO A 266 16.35 -27.47 -26.62
CA PRO A 266 15.90 -28.43 -27.62
C PRO A 266 14.64 -27.94 -28.36
N ASP A 267 14.42 -28.45 -29.58
CA ASP A 267 13.33 -28.01 -30.47
C ASP A 267 11.91 -28.21 -29.86
N ASP A 268 11.75 -29.17 -28.96
CA ASP A 268 10.49 -29.50 -28.29
C ASP A 268 10.39 -28.92 -26.86
N TYR A 269 11.24 -27.95 -26.51
CA TYR A 269 11.25 -27.32 -25.20
C TYR A 269 9.94 -26.57 -24.86
N LEU A 270 9.30 -25.97 -25.86
CA LEU A 270 8.05 -25.24 -25.68
C LEU A 270 6.83 -26.13 -25.97
N ALA A 271 5.86 -26.13 -25.06
CA ALA A 271 4.58 -26.77 -25.31
C ALA A 271 3.84 -26.11 -26.48
N LEU A 272 3.26 -26.93 -27.36
CA LEU A 272 2.43 -26.43 -28.46
C LEU A 272 1.14 -25.79 -27.92
N PRO A 273 0.62 -24.73 -28.59
CA PRO A 273 -0.59 -24.06 -28.13
C PRO A 273 -1.82 -24.98 -28.11
N ASN A 274 -2.63 -24.87 -27.04
CA ASN A 274 -3.90 -25.61 -26.91
C ASN A 274 -5.11 -24.69 -27.18
N GLY A 275 -5.15 -24.05 -28.36
CA GLY A 275 -6.24 -23.16 -28.78
C GLY A 275 -6.14 -21.70 -28.28
N ASP A 276 -5.35 -21.43 -27.25
CA ASP A 276 -5.15 -20.09 -26.67
C ASP A 276 -4.06 -19.28 -27.39
N VAL A 277 -4.21 -19.10 -28.71
CA VAL A 277 -3.30 -18.28 -29.52
C VAL A 277 -3.91 -16.91 -29.73
N ARG A 278 -3.20 -15.84 -29.34
CA ARG A 278 -3.64 -14.47 -29.61
C ARG A 278 -3.63 -14.21 -31.11
N PRO A 279 -4.68 -13.59 -31.68
CA PRO A 279 -4.75 -13.32 -33.12
C PRO A 279 -3.75 -12.26 -33.59
N HIS A 280 -3.26 -11.42 -32.66
CA HIS A 280 -2.36 -10.30 -32.91
C HIS A 280 -1.26 -10.24 -31.84
N THR A 281 -0.10 -9.69 -32.22
CA THR A 281 0.98 -9.39 -31.27
C THR A 281 0.47 -8.40 -30.23
N PRO A 282 0.47 -8.79 -28.94
CA PRO A 282 -0.05 -7.95 -27.87
C PRO A 282 0.93 -6.86 -27.46
#